data_AF-A0A661PRT1-F1
#
_entry.id   AF-A0A661PRT1-F1
#
_cell.length_a   1.000
_cell.length_b   1.000
_cell.length_c   1.000
_cell.angle_alpha   90.00
_cell.angle_beta   90.00
_cell.angle_gamma   90.00
#
_symmetry.space_group_name_H-M   'P 1'
#
loop_
_entity.id
_entity.type
_entity.pdbx_description
1 polymer ?
#
loop_
_entity_poly.entity_id
_entity_poly.type
_entity_poly.pdbx_seq_one_letter_code
_entity_poly.pdbx_strand_id
1 'polypeptide(L)'
;MTSQVLRLTGAGGAPDGEIEIPDEGGLVVLEGHNGSGKSQTLDAITDLTTGERNIKLKHGRSKGEVSGFGATIRLGARTSRKGELEVVGLTSRMDVAAIVDPGYKGRDQCNRAIVKSLVRMLGLTPEVALFYDLCATRKPGESDEELATRKRAIFDELMPAGLGDCEDLVELARKVKDAFDGAARRIKGESERVQGEADALLATGSDLDLEAPHAADALQAALEQAIAADGGVRERVGTFAEIAQAAADARAKVGEGGGPDADAMNEAHEGLSSAAKVSDEAGELVTSLVDEVTRAQAALEQASSAHARAQAHKAAANDRFHAAEQRLMDLEAIENGWEAAQKAIAVLADAKPPTGDEVGQAAAAVAQARKDNDRGTLVRNALEKRAHGKQRRRDAATLRGREDELREAGRGTDAILSRLINEAGVEGFSVVDGEVLAVPPGESQPRPYLDLSDGQRTRIACDATIPVALRDVPADELAVIVLGQRVYQDLDPTNRRALVEHVKGRRVLLFSALPTDGPMRAVVADTETGAGITA
;
A
#
# COMPACT_ATOMS: atom_id res chain seq x y z
N MET A 1 66.38 -11.93 34.45
CA MET A 1 65.26 -11.56 33.58
C MET A 1 65.28 -10.05 33.49
N THR A 2 65.49 -9.50 32.30
CA THR A 2 65.59 -8.05 32.09
C THR A 2 64.17 -7.53 31.93
N SER A 3 63.59 -6.97 32.99
CA SER A 3 62.30 -6.28 32.91
C SER A 3 62.37 -5.23 31.79
N GLN A 4 61.38 -5.23 30.90
CA GLN A 4 61.23 -4.15 29.94
C GLN A 4 60.89 -2.86 30.69
N VAL A 5 61.47 -1.74 30.26
CA VAL A 5 61.25 -0.43 30.90
C VAL A 5 60.73 0.56 29.86
N LEU A 6 59.62 1.22 30.19
CA LEU A 6 59.10 2.34 29.44
C LEU A 6 59.66 3.65 30.03
N ARG A 7 60.41 4.40 29.24
CA ARG A 7 61.01 5.69 29.63
C ARG A 7 60.27 6.85 28.98
N LEU A 8 59.91 7.83 29.80
CA LEU A 8 59.37 9.11 29.34
C LEU A 8 60.28 10.25 29.77
N THR A 9 60.65 11.14 28.85
CA THR A 9 61.47 12.32 29.12
C THR A 9 60.92 13.51 28.34
N GLY A 10 60.40 14.54 28.99
CA GLY A 10 59.92 15.76 28.33
C GLY A 10 58.73 15.56 27.38
N ALA A 11 58.02 14.44 27.48
CA ALA A 11 56.84 14.11 26.70
C ALA A 11 55.56 14.49 27.46
N GLY A 12 54.76 15.41 26.90
CA GLY A 12 53.58 15.95 27.55
C GLY A 12 53.88 16.71 28.85
N GLY A 13 52.88 16.98 29.67
CA GLY A 13 53.07 17.45 31.04
C GLY A 13 53.50 16.35 32.02
N ALA A 14 53.75 15.13 31.55
CA ALA A 14 54.20 14.01 32.36
C ALA A 14 55.56 14.29 33.06
N PRO A 15 55.81 13.70 34.23
CA PRO A 15 57.13 13.72 34.86
C PRO A 15 58.10 12.83 34.08
N ASP A 16 59.37 13.20 34.10
CA ASP A 16 60.43 12.34 33.57
C ASP A 16 60.50 11.09 34.48
N GLY A 17 60.52 9.89 33.91
CA GLY A 17 60.44 8.67 34.69
C GLY A 17 60.56 7.38 33.89
N GLU A 18 60.74 6.30 34.64
CA GLU A 18 60.81 4.93 34.16
C GLU A 18 59.60 4.16 34.72
N ILE A 19 58.96 3.34 33.89
CA ILE A 19 57.85 2.48 34.27
C ILE A 19 58.28 1.05 33.98
N GLU A 20 58.34 0.24 35.03
CA GLU A 20 58.63 -1.19 34.91
C GLU A 20 57.43 -1.92 34.30
N ILE A 21 57.72 -2.83 33.38
CA ILE A 21 56.72 -3.61 32.66
C ILE A 21 56.77 -5.06 33.15
N PRO A 22 55.63 -5.62 33.61
CA PRO A 22 55.53 -7.04 33.92
C PRO A 22 55.66 -7.90 32.66
N ASP A 23 56.60 -8.86 32.66
CA ASP A 23 56.88 -9.73 31.51
C ASP A 23 55.69 -10.61 31.10
N GLU A 24 54.85 -11.02 32.07
CA GLU A 24 53.66 -11.85 31.82
C GLU A 24 52.38 -11.05 31.51
N GLY A 25 52.50 -9.72 31.42
CA GLY A 25 51.37 -8.81 31.40
C GLY A 25 50.76 -8.57 32.79
N GLY A 26 49.67 -7.83 32.84
CA GLY A 26 49.04 -7.35 34.06
C GLY A 26 48.45 -5.96 33.88
N LEU A 27 47.96 -5.39 34.97
CA LEU A 27 47.45 -4.02 35.00
C LEU A 27 48.49 -3.09 35.66
N VAL A 28 48.95 -2.09 34.92
CA VAL A 28 49.79 -1.01 35.43
C VAL A 28 48.94 0.24 35.63
N VAL A 29 48.87 0.72 36.87
CA VAL A 29 48.11 1.91 37.27
C VAL A 29 49.06 3.05 37.55
N LEU A 30 48.85 4.17 36.85
CA LEU A 30 49.51 5.43 37.13
C LEU A 30 48.77 6.11 38.30
N GLU A 31 49.40 6.15 39.46
CA GLU A 31 48.89 6.85 40.64
C GLU A 31 49.46 8.27 40.72
N GLY A 32 48.75 9.19 41.39
CA GLY A 32 49.25 10.54 41.72
C GLY A 32 48.15 11.60 41.72
N HIS A 33 48.47 12.82 42.16
CA HIS A 33 47.49 13.91 42.25
C HIS A 33 46.93 14.35 40.87
N ASN A 34 45.77 15.00 40.86
CA ASN A 34 45.23 15.58 39.62
C ASN A 34 46.19 16.64 39.05
N GLY A 35 46.39 16.63 37.73
CA GLY A 35 47.37 17.49 37.06
C GLY A 35 48.81 16.98 37.08
N SER A 36 49.08 15.80 37.66
CA SER A 36 50.43 15.21 37.68
C SER A 36 50.92 14.68 36.32
N GLY A 37 50.07 14.67 35.29
CA GLY A 37 50.43 14.24 33.92
C GLY A 37 50.00 12.83 33.52
N LYS A 38 49.25 12.10 34.38
CA LYS A 38 48.78 10.72 34.12
C LYS A 38 48.15 10.51 32.75
N SER A 39 47.14 11.33 32.39
CA SER A 39 46.46 11.22 31.10
C SER A 39 47.41 11.41 29.92
N GLN A 40 48.37 12.32 30.04
CA GLN A 40 49.37 12.57 28.99
C GLN A 40 50.37 11.42 28.87
N THR A 41 50.67 10.72 29.97
CA THR A 41 51.46 9.49 29.93
C THR A 41 50.70 8.37 29.26
N LEU A 42 49.40 8.20 29.54
CA LEU A 42 48.55 7.25 28.83
C LEU A 42 48.50 7.56 27.33
N ASP A 43 48.30 8.83 26.94
CA ASP A 43 48.33 9.27 25.54
C ASP A 43 49.69 8.96 24.88
N ALA A 44 50.80 9.17 25.60
CA ALA A 44 52.14 8.86 25.10
C ALA A 44 52.36 7.36 24.87
N ILE A 45 51.78 6.50 25.72
CA ILE A 45 51.80 5.03 25.54
C ILE A 45 50.96 4.64 24.33
N THR A 46 49.78 5.25 24.17
CA THR A 46 48.92 5.04 23.00
C THR A 46 49.66 5.42 21.72
N ASP A 47 50.29 6.59 21.66
CA ASP A 47 51.03 7.04 20.48
C ASP A 47 52.27 6.15 20.19
N LEU A 48 52.95 5.68 21.23
CA LEU A 48 54.08 4.74 21.07
C LEU A 48 53.64 3.41 20.45
N THR A 49 52.48 2.88 20.87
CA THR A 49 51.97 1.57 20.43
C THR A 49 51.26 1.64 19.08
N THR A 50 50.50 2.70 18.81
CA THR A 50 49.78 2.92 17.54
C THR A 50 50.68 3.49 16.45
N GLY A 51 51.77 4.16 16.82
CA GLY A 51 52.64 4.90 15.90
C GLY A 51 52.09 6.27 15.50
N GLU A 52 51.01 6.73 16.12
CA GLU A 52 50.50 8.08 15.99
C GLU A 52 51.49 9.10 16.58
N ARG A 53 51.42 10.36 16.13
CA ARG A 53 52.38 11.42 16.50
C ARG A 53 51.68 12.63 17.13
N ASN A 54 50.76 12.37 18.04
CA ASN A 54 49.94 13.38 18.70
C ASN A 54 50.56 13.90 20.02
N ILE A 55 51.63 13.26 20.51
CA ILE A 55 52.34 13.65 21.73
C ILE A 55 52.90 15.07 21.62
N LYS A 56 52.50 15.93 22.55
CA LYS A 56 53.01 17.31 22.66
C LYS A 56 54.23 17.38 23.58
N LEU A 57 55.10 18.36 23.37
CA LEU A 57 56.21 18.65 24.29
C LEU A 57 55.68 19.23 25.61
N LYS A 58 56.39 18.95 26.70
CA LYS A 58 56.18 19.64 27.98
C LYS A 58 56.37 21.15 27.82
N HIS A 59 55.53 21.95 28.48
CA HIS A 59 55.70 23.40 28.51
C HIS A 59 57.12 23.79 28.95
N GLY A 60 57.78 24.60 28.13
CA GLY A 60 59.14 25.09 28.37
C GLY A 60 60.29 24.16 27.94
N ARG A 61 60.01 22.96 27.40
CA ARG A 61 61.04 22.06 26.87
C ARG A 61 61.14 22.14 25.35
N SER A 62 62.37 22.15 24.83
CA SER A 62 62.66 22.17 23.39
C SER A 62 62.77 20.77 22.76
N LYS A 63 62.90 19.73 23.59
CA LYS A 63 63.05 18.32 23.18
C LYS A 63 62.41 17.37 24.22
N GLY A 64 61.99 16.20 23.75
CA GLY A 64 61.48 15.10 24.56
C GLY A 64 61.67 13.74 23.87
N GLU A 65 61.47 12.66 24.60
CA GLU A 65 61.63 11.28 24.15
C GLU A 65 60.66 10.38 24.91
N VAL A 66 60.05 9.43 24.20
CA VAL A 66 59.30 8.29 24.76
C VAL A 66 59.91 7.03 24.17
N SER A 67 60.45 6.15 25.00
CA SER A 67 61.06 4.89 24.55
C SER A 67 60.56 3.70 25.36
N GLY A 68 60.33 2.58 24.69
CA GLY A 68 59.83 1.34 25.28
C GLY A 68 59.38 0.39 24.18
N PHE A 69 59.23 -0.89 24.51
CA PHE A 69 58.76 -1.92 23.57
C PHE A 69 59.54 -1.97 22.23
N GLY A 70 60.87 -1.81 22.28
CA GLY A 70 61.74 -1.77 21.08
C GLY A 70 61.67 -0.49 20.23
N ALA A 71 60.75 0.43 20.52
CA ALA A 71 60.54 1.66 19.77
C ALA A 71 60.90 2.93 20.56
N THR A 72 61.20 4.01 19.84
CA THR A 72 61.49 5.33 20.42
C THR A 72 60.88 6.45 19.57
N ILE A 73 60.08 7.31 20.19
CA ILE A 73 59.55 8.56 19.62
C ILE A 73 60.33 9.72 20.20
N ARG A 74 60.99 10.51 19.34
CA ARG A 74 61.67 11.76 19.72
C ARG A 74 60.85 12.97 19.32
N LEU A 75 60.66 13.87 20.27
CA LEU A 75 59.91 15.11 20.18
C LEU A 75 60.90 16.28 20.09
N GLY A 76 60.68 17.20 19.16
CA GLY A 76 61.51 18.37 18.91
C GLY A 76 60.88 19.23 17.83
N ALA A 77 61.67 19.98 17.06
CA ALA A 77 61.15 20.75 15.91
C ALA A 77 60.47 19.84 14.85
N ARG A 78 60.89 18.58 14.77
CA ARG A 78 60.26 17.53 13.95
C ARG A 78 60.18 16.25 14.77
N THR A 79 59.00 15.62 14.81
CA THR A 79 58.80 14.34 15.50
C THR A 79 59.31 13.19 14.64
N SER A 80 60.20 12.36 15.19
CA SER A 80 60.80 11.20 14.52
C SER A 80 60.63 9.92 15.33
N ARG A 81 60.36 8.80 14.66
CA ARG A 81 60.28 7.46 15.25
C ARG A 81 61.50 6.63 14.82
N LYS A 82 62.07 5.84 15.73
CA LYS A 82 63.15 4.88 15.48
C LYS A 82 62.82 3.55 16.18
N GLY A 83 63.23 2.43 15.58
CA GLY A 83 63.02 1.08 16.12
C GLY A 83 61.76 0.42 15.59
N GLU A 84 61.66 -0.88 15.82
CA GLU A 84 60.50 -1.73 15.51
C GLU A 84 59.79 -2.06 16.82
N LEU A 85 58.45 -2.10 16.78
CA LEU A 85 57.66 -2.36 17.98
C LEU A 85 57.69 -3.87 18.28
N GLU A 86 58.12 -4.23 19.49
CA GLU A 86 58.23 -5.62 19.97
C GLU A 86 56.93 -6.14 20.63
N VAL A 87 55.87 -5.33 20.60
CA VAL A 87 54.56 -5.62 21.21
C VAL A 87 53.44 -5.35 20.23
N VAL A 88 52.29 -6.01 20.41
CA VAL A 88 51.09 -5.71 19.62
C VAL A 88 50.31 -4.59 20.29
N GLY A 89 50.27 -3.42 19.67
CA GLY A 89 49.40 -2.32 20.10
C GLY A 89 47.95 -2.57 19.68
N LEU A 90 47.06 -2.86 20.62
CA LEU A 90 45.64 -3.08 20.33
C LEU A 90 44.78 -1.82 20.53
N THR A 91 45.36 -0.75 21.06
CA THR A 91 44.67 0.49 21.47
C THR A 91 43.95 1.22 20.33
N SER A 92 44.43 1.13 19.08
CA SER A 92 43.75 1.76 17.93
C SER A 92 42.55 0.98 17.40
N ARG A 93 42.46 -0.33 17.70
CA ARG A 93 41.32 -1.20 17.34
C ARG A 93 40.31 -1.36 18.48
N MET A 94 40.76 -1.28 19.74
CA MET A 94 39.93 -1.39 20.93
C MET A 94 39.70 -0.04 21.59
N ASP A 95 38.56 0.58 21.31
CA ASP A 95 38.08 1.74 22.08
C ASP A 95 37.08 1.28 23.14
N VAL A 96 37.60 0.63 24.19
CA VAL A 96 36.79 0.16 25.33
C VAL A 96 36.08 1.34 26.01
N ALA A 97 36.70 2.51 26.02
CA ALA A 97 36.09 3.71 26.58
C ALA A 97 34.82 4.11 25.84
N ALA A 98 34.83 4.09 24.49
CA ALA A 98 33.65 4.36 23.70
C ALA A 98 32.56 3.27 23.79
N ILE A 99 32.87 2.08 24.29
CA ILE A 99 31.86 1.06 24.62
C ILE A 99 31.26 1.35 26.00
N VAL A 100 32.06 1.73 26.98
CA VAL A 100 31.60 1.98 28.37
C VAL A 100 30.82 3.28 28.53
N ASP A 101 31.38 4.38 28.02
CA ASP A 101 30.78 5.71 28.04
C ASP A 101 31.19 6.47 26.76
N PRO A 102 30.32 6.44 25.73
CA PRO A 102 30.53 7.18 24.49
C PRO A 102 30.59 8.71 24.66
N GLY A 103 30.14 9.26 25.78
CA GLY A 103 30.11 10.71 26.03
C GLY A 103 28.99 11.49 25.32
N TYR A 104 28.01 10.82 24.71
CA TYR A 104 26.83 11.47 24.14
C TYR A 104 25.73 11.69 25.18
N LYS A 105 24.90 12.72 25.00
CA LYS A 105 23.77 13.01 25.90
C LYS A 105 22.52 12.17 25.61
N GLY A 106 22.32 11.78 24.35
CA GLY A 106 21.13 11.06 23.91
C GLY A 106 21.33 9.55 23.95
N ARG A 107 20.36 8.82 24.49
CA ARG A 107 20.40 7.35 24.63
C ARG A 107 20.67 6.64 23.29
N ASP A 108 19.93 7.02 22.23
CA ASP A 108 20.12 6.45 20.88
C ASP A 108 21.50 6.76 20.30
N GLN A 109 22.05 7.94 20.60
CA GLN A 109 23.40 8.30 20.16
C GLN A 109 24.44 7.45 20.87
N CYS A 110 24.27 7.21 22.17
CA CYS A 110 25.13 6.31 22.94
C CYS A 110 25.05 4.88 22.41
N ASN A 111 23.86 4.30 22.27
CA ASN A 111 23.68 2.95 21.76
C ASN A 111 24.33 2.76 20.38
N ARG A 112 24.10 3.69 19.44
CA ARG A 112 24.74 3.64 18.12
C ARG A 112 26.27 3.71 18.19
N ALA A 113 26.81 4.58 19.05
CA ALA A 113 28.25 4.68 19.24
C ALA A 113 28.84 3.38 19.80
N ILE A 114 28.16 2.73 20.76
CA ILE A 114 28.55 1.44 21.32
C ILE A 114 28.59 0.37 20.24
N VAL A 115 27.50 0.21 19.47
CA VAL A 115 27.43 -0.78 18.39
C VAL A 115 28.51 -0.51 17.33
N LYS A 116 28.72 0.75 16.96
CA LYS A 116 29.76 1.13 15.99
C LYS A 116 31.17 0.78 16.49
N SER A 117 31.44 1.01 17.77
CA SER A 117 32.72 0.62 18.39
C SER A 117 32.91 -0.89 18.39
N LEU A 118 31.86 -1.67 18.71
CA LEU A 118 31.89 -3.14 18.63
C LEU A 118 32.14 -3.62 17.19
N VAL A 119 31.37 -3.14 16.22
CA VAL A 119 31.50 -3.49 14.79
C VAL A 119 32.90 -3.18 14.27
N ARG A 120 33.44 -1.99 14.57
CA ARG A 120 34.78 -1.57 14.15
C ARG A 120 35.87 -2.45 14.77
N MET A 121 35.76 -2.74 16.07
CA MET A 121 36.71 -3.59 16.78
C MET A 121 36.72 -5.01 16.21
N LEU A 122 35.54 -5.55 15.87
CA LEU A 122 35.38 -6.88 15.29
C LEU A 122 35.79 -6.96 13.81
N GLY A 123 36.13 -5.84 13.18
CA GLY A 123 36.47 -5.79 11.76
C GLY A 123 35.31 -6.17 10.83
N LEU A 124 34.06 -6.02 11.31
CA LEU A 124 32.87 -6.36 10.53
C LEU A 124 32.68 -5.34 9.41
N THR A 125 32.64 -5.83 8.17
CA THR A 125 32.46 -5.00 6.98
C THR A 125 30.99 -4.87 6.59
N PRO A 126 30.58 -3.71 6.06
CA PRO A 126 29.23 -3.51 5.56
C PRO A 126 29.01 -4.30 4.26
N GLU A 127 28.06 -5.22 4.28
CA GLU A 127 27.65 -5.97 3.09
C GLU A 127 26.13 -5.98 2.95
N VAL A 128 25.63 -5.52 1.80
CA VAL A 128 24.20 -5.46 1.50
C VAL A 128 23.55 -6.85 1.53
N ALA A 129 24.30 -7.86 1.09
CA ALA A 129 23.84 -9.26 1.04
C ALA A 129 23.44 -9.82 2.41
N LEU A 130 23.96 -9.27 3.51
CA LEU A 130 23.59 -9.66 4.88
C LEU A 130 22.09 -9.50 5.16
N PHE A 131 21.42 -8.60 4.45
CA PHE A 131 20.03 -8.22 4.67
C PHE A 131 19.03 -8.90 3.72
N TYR A 132 19.48 -9.67 2.72
CA TYR A 132 18.60 -10.33 1.76
C TYR A 132 17.62 -11.30 2.42
N ASP A 133 18.04 -11.95 3.50
CA ASP A 133 17.21 -12.90 4.24
C ASP A 133 15.97 -12.27 4.89
N LEU A 134 15.94 -10.95 5.05
CA LEU A 134 14.80 -10.22 5.60
C LEU A 134 13.64 -10.05 4.59
N CYS A 135 13.89 -10.20 3.30
CA CYS A 135 12.94 -9.80 2.26
C CYS A 135 11.86 -10.85 1.94
N ALA A 136 12.09 -12.12 2.26
CA ALA A 136 11.18 -13.19 1.90
C ALA A 136 11.39 -14.48 2.69
N THR A 137 10.28 -15.17 2.96
CA THR A 137 10.24 -16.55 3.44
C THR A 137 10.13 -17.54 2.27
N ARG A 138 10.59 -18.78 2.47
CA ARG A 138 10.54 -19.84 1.46
C ARG A 138 9.11 -20.24 1.12
N LYS A 139 8.79 -20.35 -0.17
CA LYS A 139 7.51 -20.90 -0.64
C LYS A 139 7.57 -22.43 -0.77
N PRO A 140 6.44 -23.15 -0.60
CA PRO A 140 6.40 -24.59 -0.86
C PRO A 140 6.85 -24.91 -2.29
N GLY A 141 7.83 -25.81 -2.43
CA GLY A 141 8.39 -26.22 -3.72
C GLY A 141 9.46 -25.28 -4.32
N GLU A 142 9.80 -24.18 -3.65
CA GLU A 142 10.84 -23.24 -4.09
C GLU A 142 12.24 -23.76 -3.75
N SER A 143 13.11 -23.78 -4.77
CA SER A 143 14.52 -24.10 -4.61
C SER A 143 15.30 -22.97 -3.92
N ASP A 144 16.49 -23.28 -3.42
CA ASP A 144 17.34 -22.30 -2.72
C ASP A 144 17.78 -21.16 -3.65
N GLU A 145 18.03 -21.46 -4.92
CA GLU A 145 18.45 -20.49 -5.93
C GLU A 145 17.31 -19.55 -6.33
N GLU A 146 16.08 -20.07 -6.47
CA GLU A 146 14.88 -19.26 -6.71
C GLU A 146 14.59 -18.34 -5.52
N LEU A 147 14.70 -18.85 -4.29
CA LEU A 147 14.53 -18.06 -3.07
C LEU A 147 15.56 -16.93 -2.98
N ALA A 148 16.83 -17.22 -3.23
CA ALA A 148 17.90 -16.22 -3.20
C ALA A 148 17.69 -15.13 -4.25
N THR A 149 17.32 -15.52 -5.47
CA THR A 149 17.01 -14.59 -6.57
C THR A 149 15.83 -13.69 -6.21
N ARG A 150 14.77 -14.25 -5.64
CA ARG A 150 13.59 -13.49 -5.23
C ARG A 150 13.88 -12.54 -4.06
N LYS A 151 14.62 -12.99 -3.06
CA LYS A 151 15.07 -12.15 -1.93
C LYS A 151 15.81 -10.93 -2.43
N ARG A 152 16.79 -11.13 -3.33
CA ARG A 152 17.55 -10.04 -3.94
C ARG A 152 16.67 -9.10 -4.75
N ALA A 153 15.78 -9.63 -5.60
CA ALA A 153 14.88 -8.80 -6.40
C ALA A 153 13.96 -7.91 -5.54
N ILE A 154 13.40 -8.47 -4.46
CA ILE A 154 12.57 -7.71 -3.49
C ILE A 154 13.42 -6.67 -2.77
N PHE A 155 14.64 -7.02 -2.36
CA PHE A 155 15.57 -6.08 -1.73
C PHE A 155 15.85 -4.91 -2.67
N ASP A 156 16.27 -5.17 -3.91
CA ASP A 156 16.59 -4.14 -4.91
C ASP A 156 15.38 -3.25 -5.26
N GLU A 157 14.15 -3.77 -5.19
CA GLU A 157 12.92 -2.99 -5.39
C GLU A 157 12.64 -2.03 -4.21
N LEU A 158 12.87 -2.47 -2.98
CA LEU A 158 12.52 -1.71 -1.77
C LEU A 158 13.58 -0.68 -1.39
N MET A 159 14.83 -0.92 -1.78
CA MET A 159 15.99 -0.29 -1.16
C MET A 159 16.49 0.92 -1.95
N PRO A 160 16.91 2.01 -1.27
CA PRO A 160 17.42 3.19 -1.95
C PRO A 160 18.73 2.90 -2.71
N ALA A 161 18.93 3.61 -3.83
CA ALA A 161 20.19 3.54 -4.57
C ALA A 161 21.39 4.00 -3.70
N GLY A 162 22.58 3.46 -3.97
CA GLY A 162 23.82 3.84 -3.28
C GLY A 162 24.03 3.20 -1.90
N LEU A 163 23.23 2.19 -1.51
CA LEU A 163 23.48 1.42 -0.30
C LEU A 163 24.81 0.67 -0.31
N GLY A 164 25.27 0.23 -1.49
CA GLY A 164 26.55 -0.46 -1.64
C GLY A 164 27.77 0.41 -1.32
N ASP A 165 27.61 1.73 -1.31
CA ASP A 165 28.67 2.69 -1.00
C ASP A 165 28.76 3.00 0.51
N CYS A 166 27.94 2.33 1.33
CA CYS A 166 27.92 2.57 2.77
C CYS A 166 29.11 1.88 3.45
N GLU A 167 30.07 2.67 3.95
CA GLU A 167 31.28 2.18 4.63
C GLU A 167 31.04 1.75 6.10
N ASP A 168 29.86 2.05 6.64
CA ASP A 168 29.50 1.77 8.03
C ASP A 168 28.30 0.81 8.08
N LEU A 169 28.48 -0.35 8.73
CA LEU A 169 27.45 -1.39 8.84
C LEU A 169 26.25 -0.95 9.68
N VAL A 170 26.45 -0.12 10.70
CA VAL A 170 25.37 0.42 11.55
C VAL A 170 24.52 1.41 10.75
N GLU A 171 25.15 2.26 9.96
CA GLU A 171 24.44 3.16 9.03
C GLU A 171 23.75 2.38 7.90
N LEU A 172 24.38 1.31 7.40
CA LEU A 172 23.76 0.43 6.41
C LEU A 172 22.48 -0.21 6.97
N ALA A 173 22.56 -0.82 8.16
CA ALA A 173 21.42 -1.40 8.85
C ALA A 173 20.30 -0.38 9.09
N ARG A 174 20.65 0.84 9.51
CA ARG A 174 19.68 1.93 9.70
C ARG A 174 18.97 2.29 8.40
N LYS A 175 19.71 2.49 7.29
CA LYS A 175 19.11 2.82 5.99
C LYS A 175 18.19 1.71 5.49
N VAL A 176 18.57 0.44 5.71
CA VAL A 176 17.73 -0.73 5.38
C VAL A 176 16.46 -0.74 6.23
N LYS A 177 16.56 -0.50 7.54
CA LYS A 177 15.42 -0.39 8.46
C LYS A 177 14.48 0.73 8.03
N ASP A 178 15.01 1.92 7.77
CA ASP A 178 14.24 3.08 7.31
C ASP A 178 13.49 2.80 5.99
N ALA A 179 14.10 2.02 5.09
CA ALA A 179 13.46 1.61 3.83
C ALA A 179 12.29 0.63 4.07
N PHE A 180 12.47 -0.37 4.93
CA PHE A 180 11.39 -1.28 5.34
C PHE A 180 10.25 -0.52 6.03
N ASP A 181 10.56 0.34 6.99
CA ASP A 181 9.58 1.15 7.70
C ASP A 181 8.85 2.11 6.76
N GLY A 182 9.58 2.72 5.81
CA GLY A 182 9.01 3.56 4.76
C GLY A 182 8.06 2.79 3.83
N ALA A 183 8.43 1.57 3.45
CA ALA A 183 7.57 0.68 2.66
C ALA A 183 6.33 0.25 3.45
N ALA A 184 6.48 -0.15 4.71
CA ALA A 184 5.37 -0.51 5.59
C ALA A 184 4.37 0.64 5.76
N ARG A 185 4.86 1.88 5.95
CA ARG A 185 4.01 3.08 6.03
C ARG A 185 3.21 3.34 4.74
N ARG A 186 3.82 3.13 3.57
CA ARG A 186 3.14 3.25 2.27
C ARG A 186 2.01 2.22 2.13
N ILE A 187 2.31 0.95 2.45
CA ILE A 187 1.32 -0.13 2.40
C ILE A 187 0.20 0.08 3.41
N LYS A 188 0.52 0.57 4.61
CA LYS A 188 -0.49 0.93 5.61
C LYS A 188 -1.48 1.95 5.07
N GLY A 189 -0.98 3.04 4.48
CA GLY A 189 -1.85 4.07 3.89
C GLY A 189 -2.72 3.52 2.75
N GLU A 190 -2.19 2.61 1.94
CA GLU A 190 -2.97 1.92 0.92
C GLU A 190 -4.03 0.98 1.51
N SER A 191 -3.67 0.20 2.54
CA SER A 191 -4.61 -0.68 3.25
C SER A 191 -5.75 0.09 3.89
N GLU A 192 -5.47 1.22 4.54
CA GLU A 192 -6.49 2.09 5.14
C GLU A 192 -7.42 2.67 4.08
N ARG A 193 -6.89 3.10 2.93
CA ARG A 193 -7.71 3.57 1.80
C ARG A 193 -8.63 2.46 1.27
N VAL A 194 -8.08 1.28 0.98
CA VAL A 194 -8.84 0.14 0.44
C VAL A 194 -9.87 -0.37 1.46
N GLN A 195 -9.54 -0.33 2.75
CA GLN A 195 -10.49 -0.64 3.82
C GLN A 195 -11.63 0.37 3.86
N GLY A 196 -11.35 1.67 3.77
CA GLY A 196 -12.38 2.72 3.71
C GLY A 196 -13.31 2.55 2.51
N GLU A 197 -12.77 2.21 1.33
CA GLU A 197 -13.55 1.86 0.15
C GLU A 197 -14.44 0.63 0.38
N ALA A 198 -13.90 -0.42 1.02
CA ALA A 198 -14.64 -1.61 1.36
C ALA A 198 -15.81 -1.30 2.30
N ASP A 199 -15.58 -0.51 3.34
CA ASP A 199 -16.58 -0.15 4.34
C ASP A 199 -17.69 0.71 3.71
N ALA A 200 -17.35 1.67 2.84
CA ALA A 200 -18.33 2.46 2.10
C ALA A 200 -19.21 1.60 1.18
N LEU A 201 -18.61 0.64 0.46
CA LEU A 201 -19.35 -0.30 -0.39
C LEU A 201 -20.25 -1.24 0.42
N LEU A 202 -19.77 -1.71 1.58
CA LEU A 202 -20.53 -2.60 2.46
C LEU A 202 -21.70 -1.91 3.17
N ALA A 203 -21.59 -0.60 3.42
CA ALA A 203 -22.64 0.23 3.98
C ALA A 203 -23.74 0.62 2.98
N THR A 204 -23.49 0.44 1.66
CA THR A 204 -24.49 0.72 0.62
C THR A 204 -25.69 -0.22 0.77
N GLY A 205 -26.89 0.35 0.78
CA GLY A 205 -28.13 -0.42 0.87
C GLY A 205 -28.37 -1.01 2.25
N SER A 206 -27.82 -0.40 3.30
CA SER A 206 -28.08 -0.77 4.71
C SER A 206 -29.56 -0.64 5.08
N ASP A 207 -30.29 0.29 4.46
CA ASP A 207 -31.73 0.48 4.64
C ASP A 207 -32.60 -0.37 3.69
N LEU A 208 -31.97 -1.16 2.80
CA LEU A 208 -32.66 -2.04 1.87
C LEU A 208 -32.78 -3.44 2.47
N ASP A 209 -33.97 -4.02 2.38
CA ASP A 209 -34.17 -5.44 2.61
C ASP A 209 -33.64 -6.23 1.41
N LEU A 210 -32.46 -6.83 1.60
CA LEU A 210 -31.71 -7.54 0.57
C LEU A 210 -32.25 -8.95 0.28
N GLU A 211 -33.15 -9.46 1.14
CA GLU A 211 -33.81 -10.76 0.95
C GLU A 211 -35.08 -10.64 0.08
N ALA A 212 -35.51 -9.41 -0.22
CA ALA A 212 -36.64 -9.16 -1.10
C ALA A 212 -36.43 -9.77 -2.50
N PRO A 213 -37.50 -10.22 -3.20
CA PRO A 213 -37.39 -10.72 -4.56
C PRO A 213 -36.72 -9.70 -5.48
N HIS A 214 -35.64 -10.12 -6.15
CA HIS A 214 -34.79 -9.22 -6.95
C HIS A 214 -34.32 -9.87 -8.26
N ALA A 215 -34.82 -11.05 -8.61
CA ALA A 215 -34.51 -11.70 -9.88
C ALA A 215 -35.10 -10.89 -11.04
N ALA A 216 -34.25 -10.44 -11.96
CA ALA A 216 -34.63 -9.53 -13.04
C ALA A 216 -35.74 -10.13 -13.92
N ASP A 217 -35.55 -11.37 -14.37
CA ASP A 217 -36.51 -12.04 -15.27
C ASP A 217 -37.86 -12.29 -14.60
N ALA A 218 -37.87 -12.64 -13.31
CA ALA A 218 -39.11 -12.91 -12.57
C ALA A 218 -39.92 -11.62 -12.32
N LEU A 219 -39.24 -10.52 -11.95
CA LEU A 219 -39.89 -9.23 -11.73
C LEU A 219 -40.37 -8.60 -13.04
N GLN A 220 -39.59 -8.73 -14.11
CA GLN A 220 -39.97 -8.26 -15.44
C GLN A 220 -41.16 -9.05 -15.99
N ALA A 221 -41.16 -10.38 -15.86
CA ALA A 221 -42.29 -11.22 -16.24
C ALA A 221 -43.56 -10.89 -15.44
N ALA A 222 -43.44 -10.64 -14.12
CA ALA A 222 -44.56 -10.23 -13.29
C ALA A 222 -45.14 -8.86 -13.71
N LEU A 223 -44.28 -7.91 -14.09
CA LEU A 223 -44.69 -6.61 -14.61
C LEU A 223 -45.40 -6.75 -15.96
N GLU A 224 -44.88 -7.56 -16.88
CA GLU A 224 -45.49 -7.83 -18.18
C GLU A 224 -46.86 -8.50 -18.03
N GLN A 225 -46.99 -9.47 -17.13
CA GLN A 225 -48.27 -10.09 -16.78
C GLN A 225 -49.27 -9.08 -16.21
N ALA A 226 -48.83 -8.19 -15.31
CA ALA A 226 -49.68 -7.15 -14.75
C ALA A 226 -50.15 -6.14 -15.82
N ILE A 227 -49.25 -5.72 -16.73
CA ILE A 227 -49.58 -4.82 -17.84
C ILE A 227 -50.56 -5.48 -18.80
N ALA A 228 -50.36 -6.76 -19.13
CA ALA A 228 -51.27 -7.52 -19.99
C ALA A 228 -52.66 -7.65 -19.35
N ALA A 229 -52.74 -7.89 -18.03
CA ALA A 229 -54.00 -7.96 -17.30
C ALA A 229 -54.75 -6.61 -17.24
N ASP A 230 -54.05 -5.50 -16.96
CA ASP A 230 -54.63 -4.14 -16.98
C ASP A 230 -55.07 -3.76 -18.40
N GLY A 231 -54.27 -4.09 -19.42
CA GLY A 231 -54.63 -3.91 -20.84
C GLY A 231 -55.91 -4.65 -21.21
N GLY A 232 -56.02 -5.93 -20.83
CA GLY A 232 -57.21 -6.74 -21.09
C GLY A 232 -58.46 -6.23 -20.34
N VAL A 233 -58.33 -5.72 -19.12
CA VAL A 233 -59.44 -5.11 -18.38
C VAL A 233 -59.88 -3.79 -19.04
N ARG A 234 -58.93 -2.94 -19.47
CA ARG A 234 -59.24 -1.66 -20.14
C ARG A 234 -59.85 -1.85 -21.52
N GLU A 235 -59.38 -2.83 -22.29
CA GLU A 235 -59.97 -3.19 -23.58
C GLU A 235 -61.42 -3.66 -23.42
N ARG A 236 -61.73 -4.43 -22.37
CA ARG A 236 -63.10 -4.82 -22.00
C ARG A 236 -63.96 -3.61 -21.60
N VAL A 237 -63.39 -2.62 -20.91
CA VAL A 237 -64.10 -1.37 -20.58
C VAL A 237 -64.36 -0.54 -21.83
N GLY A 238 -63.37 -0.41 -22.72
CA GLY A 238 -63.50 0.32 -23.98
C GLY A 238 -64.54 -0.30 -24.90
N THR A 239 -64.45 -1.61 -25.14
CA THR A 239 -65.43 -2.36 -25.94
C THR A 239 -66.83 -2.31 -25.33
N PHE A 240 -66.99 -2.39 -24.01
CA PHE A 240 -68.30 -2.24 -23.36
C PHE A 240 -68.85 -0.81 -23.50
N ALA A 241 -68.01 0.23 -23.40
CA ALA A 241 -68.42 1.62 -23.59
C ALA A 241 -68.80 1.91 -25.05
N GLU A 242 -68.03 1.42 -26.02
CA GLU A 242 -68.33 1.53 -27.46
C GLU A 242 -69.63 0.79 -27.82
N ILE A 243 -69.84 -0.41 -27.30
CA ILE A 243 -71.07 -1.19 -27.52
C ILE A 243 -72.26 -0.54 -26.80
N ALA A 244 -72.09 0.02 -25.60
CA ALA A 244 -73.15 0.73 -24.88
C ALA A 244 -73.54 2.03 -25.58
N GLN A 245 -72.57 2.77 -26.11
CA GLN A 245 -72.79 3.96 -26.94
C GLN A 245 -73.48 3.58 -28.26
N ALA A 246 -73.02 2.54 -28.96
CA ALA A 246 -73.66 2.04 -30.17
C ALA A 246 -75.09 1.54 -29.92
N ALA A 247 -75.37 0.92 -28.77
CA ALA A 247 -76.72 0.50 -28.38
C ALA A 247 -77.62 1.70 -27.98
N ALA A 248 -77.06 2.75 -27.38
CA ALA A 248 -77.76 4.00 -27.11
C ALA A 248 -78.08 4.77 -28.40
N ASP A 249 -77.12 4.84 -29.32
CA ASP A 249 -77.27 5.47 -30.64
C ASP A 249 -78.23 4.68 -31.53
N ALA A 250 -78.22 3.34 -31.47
CA ALA A 250 -79.19 2.49 -32.14
C ALA A 250 -80.61 2.65 -31.54
N ARG A 251 -80.75 2.81 -30.21
CA ARG A 251 -82.04 3.11 -29.58
C ARG A 251 -82.55 4.51 -29.95
N ALA A 252 -81.66 5.50 -30.09
CA ALA A 252 -82.02 6.83 -30.57
C ALA A 252 -82.46 6.79 -32.04
N LYS A 253 -81.76 6.03 -32.89
CA LYS A 253 -82.13 5.85 -34.32
C LYS A 253 -83.39 5.02 -34.53
N VAL A 254 -83.72 4.08 -33.64
CA VAL A 254 -84.97 3.30 -33.67
C VAL A 254 -86.15 4.06 -33.03
N GLY A 255 -85.89 5.11 -32.25
CA GLY A 255 -86.93 5.97 -31.66
C GLY A 255 -87.51 7.04 -32.60
N GLU A 256 -86.76 7.46 -33.63
CA GLU A 256 -87.16 8.57 -34.52
C GLU A 256 -87.11 8.25 -36.04
N GLY A 257 -86.77 7.03 -36.45
CA GLY A 257 -86.73 6.64 -37.87
C GLY A 257 -87.65 5.46 -38.17
N GLY A 258 -88.66 5.68 -39.01
CA GLY A 258 -89.45 4.60 -39.61
C GLY A 258 -88.55 3.61 -40.35
N GLY A 259 -88.95 2.33 -40.35
CA GLY A 259 -88.25 1.27 -41.06
C GLY A 259 -88.04 1.58 -42.55
N PRO A 260 -87.11 0.88 -43.21
CA PRO A 260 -86.73 1.17 -44.59
C PRO A 260 -87.95 1.15 -45.51
N ASP A 261 -88.18 2.28 -46.18
CA ASP A 261 -89.17 2.46 -47.21
C ASP A 261 -88.77 1.62 -48.44
N ALA A 262 -89.56 0.60 -48.73
CA ALA A 262 -89.33 -0.35 -49.82
C ALA A 262 -89.40 0.32 -51.21
N ASP A 263 -89.90 1.56 -51.30
CA ASP A 263 -89.96 2.31 -52.55
C ASP A 263 -88.65 3.09 -52.86
N ALA A 264 -87.80 3.36 -51.86
CA ALA A 264 -86.53 4.09 -52.04
C ALA A 264 -85.37 3.21 -52.59
N MET A 265 -85.46 1.89 -52.49
CA MET A 265 -84.47 0.95 -53.03
C MET A 265 -84.68 0.63 -54.53
N ASN A 266 -85.89 0.80 -55.06
CA ASN A 266 -86.18 0.54 -56.48
C ASN A 266 -85.80 1.71 -57.40
N GLU A 267 -85.91 2.96 -56.94
CA GLU A 267 -85.49 4.14 -57.73
C GLU A 267 -83.97 4.28 -57.88
N ALA A 268 -83.17 3.67 -57.00
CA ALA A 268 -81.71 3.70 -57.07
C ALA A 268 -81.12 2.66 -58.05
N HIS A 269 -81.82 1.55 -58.33
CA HIS A 269 -81.40 0.53 -59.30
C HIS A 269 -81.70 0.93 -60.75
N GLU A 270 -82.75 1.72 -61.01
CA GLU A 270 -83.06 2.24 -62.36
C GLU A 270 -82.15 3.42 -62.80
N GLY A 271 -81.51 4.11 -61.84
CA GLY A 271 -80.53 5.17 -62.09
C GLY A 271 -79.22 4.69 -62.72
N LEU A 272 -78.86 3.41 -62.57
CA LEU A 272 -77.60 2.86 -63.10
C LEU A 272 -77.71 2.37 -64.56
N SER A 273 -78.91 2.00 -65.01
CA SER A 273 -79.18 1.51 -66.37
C SER A 273 -79.30 2.65 -67.41
N SER A 274 -79.66 3.86 -66.96
CA SER A 274 -79.78 5.05 -67.81
C SER A 274 -78.44 5.81 -68.02
N ALA A 275 -77.38 5.46 -67.27
CA ALA A 275 -76.04 6.04 -67.43
C ALA A 275 -75.12 5.25 -68.38
N ALA A 276 -75.46 4.00 -68.73
CA ALA A 276 -74.66 3.18 -69.64
C ALA A 276 -74.99 3.39 -71.14
N LYS A 277 -76.17 3.92 -71.48
CA LYS A 277 -76.58 4.13 -72.88
C LYS A 277 -76.06 5.42 -73.53
N VAL A 278 -75.49 6.36 -72.75
CA VAL A 278 -74.92 7.62 -73.27
C VAL A 278 -73.44 7.47 -73.65
N SER A 279 -72.83 6.29 -73.42
CA SER A 279 -71.43 6.01 -73.78
C SER A 279 -71.24 5.32 -75.13
N ASP A 280 -72.26 4.66 -75.68
CA ASP A 280 -72.15 3.90 -76.94
C ASP A 280 -72.49 4.72 -78.20
N GLU A 281 -73.14 5.88 -78.06
CA GLU A 281 -73.44 6.78 -79.20
C GLU A 281 -72.31 7.80 -79.48
N ALA A 282 -71.20 7.71 -78.74
CA ALA A 282 -69.99 8.53 -78.95
C ALA A 282 -68.91 7.83 -79.83
N GLY A 283 -69.16 6.61 -80.32
CA GLY A 283 -68.18 5.77 -81.01
C GLY A 283 -68.14 5.86 -82.54
N GLU A 284 -69.18 6.39 -83.22
CA GLU A 284 -69.32 6.22 -84.67
C GLU A 284 -69.04 7.48 -85.53
N LEU A 285 -68.65 8.61 -84.94
CA LEU A 285 -68.41 9.85 -85.70
C LEU A 285 -66.94 10.12 -86.08
N VAL A 286 -66.03 9.20 -85.75
CA VAL A 286 -64.56 9.41 -85.88
C VAL A 286 -63.97 8.87 -87.19
N THR A 287 -64.75 8.20 -88.04
CA THR A 287 -64.18 7.40 -89.14
C THR A 287 -64.35 7.99 -90.56
N SER A 288 -64.85 9.23 -90.75
CA SER A 288 -65.12 9.72 -92.13
C SER A 288 -64.71 11.15 -92.52
N LEU A 289 -63.89 11.90 -91.76
CA LEU A 289 -63.60 13.31 -92.08
C LEU A 289 -62.10 13.68 -92.18
N VAL A 290 -61.35 12.99 -93.04
CA VAL A 290 -59.91 13.28 -93.31
C VAL A 290 -59.67 14.21 -94.52
N ASP A 291 -60.62 14.41 -95.43
CA ASP A 291 -60.43 15.29 -96.59
C ASP A 291 -61.00 16.73 -96.42
N GLU A 292 -61.56 17.06 -95.25
CA GLU A 292 -62.12 18.39 -94.93
C GLU A 292 -61.18 19.28 -94.09
N VAL A 293 -59.88 18.97 -94.06
CA VAL A 293 -58.89 19.63 -93.19
C VAL A 293 -58.54 21.07 -93.60
N THR A 294 -58.93 21.55 -94.78
CA THR A 294 -58.83 23.01 -95.09
C THR A 294 -60.06 23.79 -94.61
N ARG A 295 -61.19 23.11 -94.33
CA ARG A 295 -62.33 23.68 -93.57
C ARG A 295 -62.07 23.65 -92.04
N ALA A 296 -61.06 22.91 -91.59
CA ALA A 296 -60.78 22.67 -90.17
C ALA A 296 -60.27 23.88 -89.36
N GLN A 297 -59.92 25.01 -89.99
CA GLN A 297 -59.52 26.21 -89.24
C GLN A 297 -60.73 26.96 -88.63
N ALA A 298 -61.88 27.00 -89.31
CA ALA A 298 -63.13 27.49 -88.73
C ALA A 298 -63.75 26.48 -87.73
N ALA A 299 -63.42 25.20 -87.88
CA ALA A 299 -63.84 24.15 -86.96
C ALA A 299 -63.13 24.20 -85.59
N LEU A 300 -61.96 24.84 -85.47
CA LEU A 300 -61.19 24.91 -84.21
C LEU A 300 -61.93 25.70 -83.11
N GLU A 301 -62.62 26.78 -83.50
CA GLU A 301 -63.38 27.63 -82.58
C GLU A 301 -64.72 26.98 -82.15
N GLN A 302 -65.31 26.18 -83.04
CA GLN A 302 -66.49 25.37 -82.72
C GLN A 302 -66.12 24.11 -81.90
N ALA A 303 -64.95 23.52 -82.14
CA ALA A 303 -64.42 22.36 -81.42
C ALA A 303 -63.99 22.69 -79.98
N SER A 304 -63.46 23.88 -79.72
CA SER A 304 -63.17 24.35 -78.35
C SER A 304 -64.46 24.56 -77.53
N SER A 305 -65.51 25.10 -78.15
CA SER A 305 -66.84 25.22 -77.54
C SER A 305 -67.56 23.86 -77.36
N ALA A 306 -67.26 22.87 -78.21
CA ALA A 306 -67.74 21.50 -78.04
C ALA A 306 -66.95 20.74 -76.95
N HIS A 307 -65.63 20.96 -76.85
CA HIS A 307 -64.78 20.39 -75.80
C HIS A 307 -65.17 20.90 -74.42
N ALA A 308 -65.45 22.21 -74.28
CA ALA A 308 -65.93 22.78 -73.02
C ALA A 308 -67.27 22.17 -72.57
N ARG A 309 -68.20 21.91 -73.51
CA ARG A 309 -69.47 21.24 -73.22
C ARG A 309 -69.28 19.75 -72.87
N ALA A 310 -68.40 19.05 -73.57
CA ALA A 310 -68.07 17.66 -73.26
C ALA A 310 -67.35 17.52 -71.90
N GLN A 311 -66.46 18.44 -71.57
CA GLN A 311 -65.80 18.54 -70.24
C GLN A 311 -66.83 18.79 -69.14
N ALA A 312 -67.77 19.73 -69.34
CA ALA A 312 -68.83 20.01 -68.38
C ALA A 312 -69.78 18.81 -68.18
N HIS A 313 -70.12 18.08 -69.25
CA HIS A 313 -70.92 16.86 -69.15
C HIS A 313 -70.18 15.71 -68.46
N LYS A 314 -68.88 15.53 -68.74
CA LYS A 314 -68.05 14.53 -68.05
C LYS A 314 -67.92 14.83 -66.56
N ALA A 315 -67.71 16.09 -66.19
CA ALA A 315 -67.66 16.52 -64.80
C ALA A 315 -69.00 16.24 -64.08
N ALA A 316 -70.12 16.65 -64.67
CA ALA A 316 -71.44 16.40 -64.10
C ALA A 316 -71.80 14.90 -63.99
N ALA A 317 -71.32 14.07 -64.92
CA ALA A 317 -71.49 12.62 -64.85
C ALA A 317 -70.64 12.00 -63.72
N ASN A 318 -69.38 12.42 -63.57
CA ASN A 318 -68.53 11.98 -62.46
C ASN A 318 -69.09 12.42 -61.10
N ASP A 319 -69.59 13.65 -60.98
CA ASP A 319 -70.18 14.14 -59.73
C ASP A 319 -71.41 13.31 -59.34
N ARG A 320 -72.25 12.94 -60.32
CA ARG A 320 -73.41 12.07 -60.10
C ARG A 320 -72.99 10.64 -59.75
N PHE A 321 -71.94 10.12 -60.40
CA PHE A 321 -71.40 8.80 -60.10
C PHE A 321 -70.87 8.74 -58.66
N HIS A 322 -70.06 9.72 -58.24
CA HIS A 322 -69.57 9.77 -56.86
C HIS A 322 -70.69 10.01 -55.85
N ALA A 323 -71.70 10.82 -56.17
CA ALA A 323 -72.87 10.97 -55.30
C ALA A 323 -73.68 9.66 -55.14
N ALA A 324 -73.77 8.86 -56.21
CA ALA A 324 -74.42 7.55 -56.16
C ALA A 324 -73.57 6.52 -55.40
N GLU A 325 -72.25 6.52 -55.61
CA GLU A 325 -71.28 5.69 -54.87
C GLU A 325 -71.31 5.99 -53.36
N GLN A 326 -71.35 7.27 -52.99
CA GLN A 326 -71.45 7.71 -51.60
C GLN A 326 -72.79 7.27 -50.97
N ARG A 327 -73.91 7.38 -51.70
CA ARG A 327 -75.22 6.88 -51.24
C ARG A 327 -75.25 5.36 -51.10
N LEU A 328 -74.56 4.64 -51.98
CA LEU A 328 -74.46 3.18 -51.89
C LEU A 328 -73.66 2.77 -50.64
N MET A 329 -72.54 3.46 -50.36
CA MET A 329 -71.78 3.28 -49.12
C MET A 329 -72.60 3.65 -47.87
N ASP A 330 -73.40 4.72 -47.92
CA ASP A 330 -74.27 5.10 -46.80
C ASP A 330 -75.37 4.05 -46.55
N LEU A 331 -75.93 3.45 -47.60
CA LEU A 331 -76.94 2.39 -47.50
C LEU A 331 -76.33 1.06 -47.03
N GLU A 332 -75.15 0.68 -47.52
CA GLU A 332 -74.39 -0.48 -47.05
C GLU A 332 -73.97 -0.32 -45.58
N ALA A 333 -73.65 0.91 -45.13
CA ALA A 333 -73.37 1.20 -43.73
C ALA A 333 -74.61 1.08 -42.82
N ILE A 334 -75.81 1.40 -43.35
CA ILE A 334 -77.08 1.23 -42.64
C ILE A 334 -77.44 -0.26 -42.52
N GLU A 335 -77.24 -1.05 -43.58
CA GLU A 335 -77.52 -2.50 -43.59
C GLU A 335 -76.56 -3.29 -42.67
N ASN A 336 -75.25 -3.01 -42.77
CA ASN A 336 -74.24 -3.61 -41.88
C ASN A 336 -74.40 -3.14 -40.42
N GLY A 337 -74.85 -1.90 -40.19
CA GLY A 337 -75.13 -1.37 -38.87
C GLY A 337 -76.32 -2.05 -38.18
N TRP A 338 -77.32 -2.50 -38.94
CA TRP A 338 -78.49 -3.20 -38.41
C TRP A 338 -78.17 -4.64 -38.00
N GLU A 339 -77.38 -5.35 -38.80
CA GLU A 339 -76.96 -6.73 -38.51
C GLU A 339 -75.96 -6.81 -37.34
N ALA A 340 -75.06 -5.82 -37.25
CA ALA A 340 -74.14 -5.67 -36.11
C ALA A 340 -74.88 -5.31 -34.81
N ALA A 341 -75.90 -4.45 -34.86
CA ALA A 341 -76.72 -4.09 -33.71
C ALA A 341 -77.54 -5.28 -33.16
N GLN A 342 -78.10 -6.13 -34.03
CA GLN A 342 -78.81 -7.34 -33.58
C GLN A 342 -77.88 -8.37 -32.92
N LYS A 343 -76.66 -8.58 -33.45
CA LYS A 343 -75.65 -9.45 -32.81
C LYS A 343 -75.15 -8.88 -31.48
N ALA A 344 -74.97 -7.56 -31.37
CA ALA A 344 -74.54 -6.91 -30.13
C ALA A 344 -75.58 -6.99 -29.00
N ILE A 345 -76.89 -6.92 -29.33
CA ILE A 345 -77.98 -7.05 -28.36
C ILE A 345 -78.04 -8.47 -27.77
N ALA A 346 -77.72 -9.51 -28.54
CA ALA A 346 -77.72 -10.90 -28.07
C ALA A 346 -76.53 -11.23 -27.13
N VAL A 347 -75.36 -10.59 -27.33
CA VAL A 347 -74.17 -10.79 -26.48
C VAL A 347 -74.28 -10.03 -25.14
N LEU A 348 -75.03 -8.92 -25.10
CA LEU A 348 -75.28 -8.13 -23.89
C LEU A 348 -76.22 -8.78 -22.86
N ALA A 349 -76.89 -9.89 -23.21
CA ALA A 349 -77.83 -10.55 -22.29
C ALA A 349 -77.14 -11.30 -21.14
N ASP A 350 -75.87 -11.70 -21.29
CA ASP A 350 -75.13 -12.52 -20.29
C ASP A 350 -73.77 -11.94 -19.84
N ALA A 351 -73.31 -10.83 -20.42
CA ALA A 351 -72.01 -10.24 -20.06
C ALA A 351 -72.16 -9.18 -18.94
N LYS A 352 -71.61 -9.48 -17.75
CA LYS A 352 -71.51 -8.50 -16.65
C LYS A 352 -70.37 -7.50 -16.92
N PRO A 353 -70.60 -6.19 -16.73
CA PRO A 353 -69.54 -5.19 -16.85
C PRO A 353 -68.42 -5.45 -15.82
N PRO A 354 -67.14 -5.19 -16.15
CA PRO A 354 -66.08 -5.16 -15.16
C PRO A 354 -66.44 -4.17 -14.06
N THR A 355 -66.31 -4.57 -12.80
CA THR A 355 -66.61 -3.71 -11.67
C THR A 355 -65.52 -2.62 -11.54
N GLY A 356 -65.87 -1.46 -10.98
CA GLY A 356 -64.87 -0.41 -10.70
C GLY A 356 -63.71 -0.91 -9.84
N ASP A 357 -63.97 -1.92 -8.99
CA ASP A 357 -62.97 -2.59 -8.17
C ASP A 357 -61.98 -3.42 -9.00
N GLU A 358 -62.41 -4.08 -10.08
CA GLU A 358 -61.52 -4.86 -10.95
C GLU A 358 -60.55 -3.96 -11.75
N VAL A 359 -61.02 -2.79 -12.20
CA VAL A 359 -60.16 -1.78 -12.85
C VAL A 359 -59.16 -1.21 -11.85
N GLY A 360 -59.62 -0.90 -10.63
CA GLY A 360 -58.77 -0.41 -9.54
C GLY A 360 -57.71 -1.44 -9.11
N GLN A 361 -58.07 -2.71 -9.01
CA GLN A 361 -57.16 -3.80 -8.65
C GLN A 361 -56.10 -4.05 -9.74
N ALA A 362 -56.47 -4.04 -11.02
CA ALA A 362 -55.51 -4.22 -12.11
C ALA A 362 -54.50 -3.07 -12.20
N ALA A 363 -54.96 -1.82 -12.07
CA ALA A 363 -54.09 -0.65 -12.02
C ALA A 363 -53.16 -0.66 -10.79
N ALA A 364 -53.68 -1.08 -9.62
CA ALA A 364 -52.87 -1.25 -8.42
C ALA A 364 -51.81 -2.35 -8.56
N ALA A 365 -52.15 -3.46 -9.23
CA ALA A 365 -51.21 -4.55 -9.51
C ALA A 365 -50.06 -4.10 -10.43
N VAL A 366 -50.33 -3.32 -11.48
CA VAL A 366 -49.28 -2.72 -12.33
C VAL A 366 -48.40 -1.76 -11.52
N ALA A 367 -49.01 -0.90 -10.70
CA ALA A 367 -48.27 0.04 -9.87
C ALA A 367 -47.37 -0.67 -8.85
N GLN A 368 -47.83 -1.78 -8.26
CA GLN A 368 -47.05 -2.59 -7.35
C GLN A 368 -45.91 -3.34 -8.07
N ALA A 369 -46.18 -3.96 -9.22
CA ALA A 369 -45.16 -4.65 -10.00
C ALA A 369 -44.04 -3.71 -10.49
N ARG A 370 -44.37 -2.44 -10.82
CA ARG A 370 -43.36 -1.41 -11.12
C ARG A 370 -42.49 -1.10 -9.90
N LYS A 371 -43.10 -0.88 -8.73
CA LYS A 371 -42.36 -0.64 -7.48
C LYS A 371 -41.45 -1.82 -7.12
N ASP A 372 -41.91 -3.05 -7.33
CA ASP A 372 -41.13 -4.26 -7.06
C ASP A 372 -39.96 -4.42 -8.04
N ASN A 373 -40.13 -4.07 -9.32
CA ASN A 373 -39.04 -4.06 -10.31
C ASN A 373 -37.96 -3.00 -9.99
N ASP A 374 -38.39 -1.79 -9.60
CA ASP A 374 -37.48 -0.72 -9.17
C ASP A 374 -36.72 -1.11 -7.89
N ARG A 375 -37.43 -1.66 -6.90
CA ARG A 375 -36.82 -2.18 -5.66
C ARG A 375 -35.85 -3.32 -5.95
N GLY A 376 -36.21 -4.26 -6.83
CA GLY A 376 -35.34 -5.35 -7.25
C GLY A 376 -34.05 -4.86 -7.91
N THR A 377 -34.12 -3.78 -8.70
CA THR A 377 -32.94 -3.12 -9.28
C THR A 377 -32.02 -2.54 -8.21
N LEU A 378 -32.59 -1.85 -7.21
CA LEU A 378 -31.84 -1.31 -6.09
C LEU A 378 -31.17 -2.42 -5.26
N VAL A 379 -31.87 -3.53 -5.00
CA VAL A 379 -31.33 -4.69 -4.27
C VAL A 379 -30.19 -5.35 -5.04
N ARG A 380 -30.32 -5.57 -6.36
CA ARG A 380 -29.23 -6.12 -7.19
C ARG A 380 -27.98 -5.24 -7.16
N ASN A 381 -28.14 -3.94 -7.36
CA ASN A 381 -27.03 -2.98 -7.32
C ASN A 381 -26.36 -2.93 -5.94
N ALA A 382 -27.14 -3.06 -4.86
CA ALA A 382 -26.61 -3.15 -3.51
C ALA A 382 -25.84 -4.46 -3.27
N LEU A 383 -26.37 -5.60 -3.73
CA LEU A 383 -25.70 -6.90 -3.63
C LEU A 383 -24.37 -6.93 -4.39
N GLU A 384 -24.34 -6.39 -5.61
CA GLU A 384 -23.11 -6.27 -6.41
C GLU A 384 -22.06 -5.40 -5.70
N LYS A 385 -22.47 -4.22 -5.21
CA LYS A 385 -21.58 -3.33 -4.45
C LYS A 385 -21.08 -3.99 -3.16
N ARG A 386 -21.92 -4.74 -2.44
CA ARG A 386 -21.49 -5.50 -1.24
C ARG A 386 -20.54 -6.64 -1.61
N ALA A 387 -20.72 -7.31 -2.74
CA ALA A 387 -19.79 -8.32 -3.23
C ALA A 387 -18.42 -7.70 -3.54
N HIS A 388 -18.39 -6.57 -4.25
CA HIS A 388 -17.16 -5.81 -4.49
C HIS A 388 -16.52 -5.32 -3.18
N GLY A 389 -17.33 -4.84 -2.22
CA GLY A 389 -16.87 -4.47 -0.88
C GLY A 389 -16.23 -5.63 -0.11
N LYS A 390 -16.80 -6.84 -0.18
CA LYS A 390 -16.19 -8.06 0.40
C LYS A 390 -14.82 -8.37 -0.23
N GLN A 391 -14.69 -8.19 -1.55
CA GLN A 391 -13.41 -8.38 -2.23
C GLN A 391 -12.39 -7.34 -1.77
N ARG A 392 -12.75 -6.05 -1.75
CA ARG A 392 -11.86 -4.98 -1.27
C ARG A 392 -11.42 -5.19 0.18
N ARG A 393 -12.31 -5.71 1.03
CA ARG A 393 -11.95 -6.07 2.41
C ARG A 393 -10.90 -7.18 2.48
N ARG A 394 -10.93 -8.16 1.57
CA ARG A 394 -9.89 -9.19 1.46
C ARG A 394 -8.57 -8.59 0.99
N ASP A 395 -8.62 -7.73 -0.02
CA ASP A 395 -7.42 -7.04 -0.53
C ASP A 395 -6.76 -6.19 0.57
N ALA A 396 -7.56 -5.46 1.36
CA ALA A 396 -7.07 -4.71 2.53
C ALA A 396 -6.40 -5.62 3.57
N ALA A 397 -6.94 -6.81 3.82
CA ALA A 397 -6.36 -7.78 4.74
C ALA A 397 -5.03 -8.35 4.20
N THR A 398 -4.92 -8.61 2.90
CA THR A 398 -3.65 -9.00 2.25
C THR A 398 -2.59 -7.91 2.39
N LEU A 399 -2.97 -6.64 2.19
CA LEU A 399 -2.07 -5.50 2.39
C LEU A 399 -1.60 -5.39 3.85
N ARG A 400 -2.47 -5.64 4.84
CA ARG A 400 -2.07 -5.69 6.27
C ARG A 400 -1.06 -6.80 6.54
N GLY A 401 -1.28 -7.99 5.99
CA GLY A 401 -0.30 -9.08 6.12
C GLY A 401 1.08 -8.67 5.58
N ARG A 402 1.11 -7.98 4.43
CA ARG A 402 2.36 -7.46 3.85
C ARG A 402 2.98 -6.32 4.67
N GLU A 403 2.17 -5.46 5.28
CA GLU A 403 2.64 -4.44 6.22
C GLU A 403 3.34 -5.08 7.44
N ASP A 404 2.75 -6.12 8.01
CA ASP A 404 3.31 -6.84 9.15
C ASP A 404 4.62 -7.55 8.77
N GLU A 405 4.68 -8.19 7.60
CA GLU A 405 5.93 -8.77 7.07
C GLU A 405 7.05 -7.74 6.94
N LEU A 406 6.75 -6.54 6.41
CA LEU A 406 7.74 -5.46 6.29
C LEU A 406 8.19 -4.91 7.63
N ARG A 407 7.29 -4.82 8.62
CA ARG A 407 7.66 -4.42 9.99
C ARG A 407 8.55 -5.44 10.67
N GLU A 408 8.25 -6.72 10.51
CA GLU A 408 9.12 -7.79 11.00
C GLU A 408 10.49 -7.76 10.31
N ALA A 409 10.54 -7.54 8.99
CA ALA A 409 11.80 -7.35 8.27
C ALA A 409 12.59 -6.15 8.81
N GLY A 410 11.92 -5.01 9.06
CA GLY A 410 12.51 -3.83 9.70
C GLY A 410 13.12 -4.14 11.07
N ARG A 411 12.40 -4.87 11.94
CA ARG A 411 12.92 -5.32 13.25
C ARG A 411 14.07 -6.31 13.12
N GLY A 412 14.05 -7.17 12.09
CA GLY A 412 15.11 -8.14 11.83
C GLY A 412 16.47 -7.53 11.50
N THR A 413 16.54 -6.24 11.17
CA THR A 413 17.83 -5.55 10.94
C THR A 413 18.72 -5.54 12.18
N ASP A 414 18.15 -5.31 13.36
CA ASP A 414 18.86 -5.31 14.64
C ASP A 414 19.30 -6.74 15.03
N ALA A 415 18.52 -7.76 14.62
CA ALA A 415 18.87 -9.16 14.80
C ALA A 415 20.11 -9.58 13.97
N ILE A 416 20.31 -9.00 12.78
CA ILE A 416 21.52 -9.23 11.97
C ILE A 416 22.75 -8.67 12.69
N LEU A 417 22.68 -7.44 13.21
CA LEU A 417 23.78 -6.84 13.98
C LEU A 417 24.12 -7.70 15.20
N SER A 418 23.10 -8.12 15.94
CA SER A 418 23.25 -9.02 17.09
C SER A 418 23.92 -10.33 16.71
N ARG A 419 23.46 -10.96 15.63
CA ARG A 419 24.03 -12.22 15.13
C ARG A 419 25.52 -12.05 14.79
N LEU A 420 25.87 -11.01 14.03
CA LEU A 420 27.25 -10.77 13.60
C LEU A 420 28.19 -10.48 14.78
N ILE A 421 27.74 -9.71 15.77
CA ILE A 421 28.51 -9.42 16.99
C ILE A 421 28.78 -10.70 17.78
N ASN A 422 27.76 -11.56 17.94
CA ASN A 422 27.89 -12.83 18.65
C ASN A 422 28.74 -13.85 17.88
N GLU A 423 28.55 -13.99 16.55
CA GLU A 423 29.38 -14.85 15.69
C GLU A 423 30.85 -14.43 15.69
N ALA A 424 31.12 -13.14 15.81
CA ALA A 424 32.48 -12.61 15.97
C ALA A 424 33.05 -12.84 17.38
N GLY A 425 32.30 -13.40 18.33
CA GLY A 425 32.77 -13.85 19.64
C GLY A 425 32.54 -12.89 20.80
N VAL A 426 31.77 -11.81 20.60
CA VAL A 426 31.34 -10.92 21.67
C VAL A 426 30.02 -11.45 22.20
N GLU A 427 30.10 -12.44 23.08
CA GLU A 427 28.92 -13.05 23.70
C GLU A 427 28.24 -12.09 24.67
N GLY A 428 26.92 -12.23 24.79
CA GLY A 428 26.14 -11.51 25.80
C GLY A 428 25.76 -10.08 25.40
N PHE A 429 26.08 -9.64 24.18
CA PHE A 429 25.55 -8.40 23.60
C PHE A 429 24.44 -8.71 22.58
N SER A 430 23.39 -7.89 22.59
CA SER A 430 22.37 -7.86 21.53
C SER A 430 21.88 -6.45 21.28
N VAL A 431 21.29 -6.24 20.11
CA VAL A 431 20.67 -4.99 19.68
C VAL A 431 19.20 -5.28 19.43
N VAL A 432 18.32 -4.53 20.10
CA VAL A 432 16.86 -4.65 19.95
C VAL A 432 16.28 -3.26 19.86
N ASP A 433 15.58 -2.95 18.77
CA ASP A 433 14.99 -1.64 18.51
C ASP A 433 16.01 -0.47 18.64
N GLY A 434 17.24 -0.70 18.21
CA GLY A 434 18.35 0.24 18.33
C GLY A 434 18.92 0.42 19.75
N GLU A 435 18.43 -0.33 20.74
CA GLU A 435 18.95 -0.38 22.09
C GLU A 435 19.95 -1.52 22.27
N VAL A 436 21.10 -1.23 22.88
CA VAL A 436 22.08 -2.26 23.22
C VAL A 436 21.65 -2.91 24.52
N LEU A 437 21.45 -4.22 24.49
CA LEU A 437 21.25 -5.04 25.66
C LEU A 437 22.52 -5.82 25.96
N ALA A 438 22.78 -6.05 27.24
CA ALA A 438 23.83 -6.95 27.67
C ALA A 438 23.35 -7.88 28.79
N VAL A 439 23.99 -9.04 28.93
CA VAL A 439 23.76 -9.98 30.03
C VAL A 439 24.81 -9.73 31.12
N PRO A 440 24.43 -9.19 32.29
CA PRO A 440 25.38 -8.99 33.38
C PRO A 440 25.95 -10.31 33.90
N PRO A 441 27.19 -10.32 34.44
CA PRO A 441 27.78 -11.52 35.02
C PRO A 441 26.90 -12.09 36.15
N GLY A 442 26.56 -13.38 36.04
CA GLY A 442 25.71 -14.07 37.02
C GLY A 442 24.20 -13.91 36.79
N GLU A 443 23.79 -13.16 35.79
CA GLU A 443 22.40 -13.05 35.34
C GLU A 443 22.16 -13.87 34.06
N SER A 444 20.92 -14.28 33.82
CA SER A 444 20.53 -15.01 32.60
C SER A 444 19.69 -14.17 31.64
N GLN A 445 19.19 -13.01 32.09
CA GLN A 445 18.34 -12.14 31.28
C GLN A 445 19.12 -10.90 30.82
N PRO A 446 18.98 -10.52 29.54
CA PRO A 446 19.57 -9.29 29.04
C PRO A 446 18.85 -8.07 29.61
N ARG A 447 19.59 -7.00 29.85
CA ARG A 447 19.08 -5.70 30.30
C ARG A 447 19.65 -4.58 29.44
N PRO A 448 18.99 -3.42 29.33
CA PRO A 448 19.56 -2.29 28.63
C PRO A 448 20.94 -1.94 29.18
N TYR A 449 21.95 -1.95 28.32
CA TYR A 449 23.34 -1.83 28.71
C TYR A 449 23.62 -0.49 29.39
N LEU A 450 22.97 0.58 28.91
CA LEU A 450 23.08 1.93 29.50
C LEU A 450 22.41 2.08 30.87
N ASP A 451 21.58 1.11 31.30
CA ASP A 451 20.97 1.12 32.64
C ASP A 451 21.86 0.41 33.68
N LEU A 452 22.91 -0.27 33.23
CA LEU A 452 23.90 -0.89 34.11
C LEU A 452 24.81 0.16 34.72
N SER A 453 25.39 -0.14 35.89
CA SER A 453 26.38 0.76 36.49
C SER A 453 27.66 0.82 35.64
N ASP A 454 28.43 1.90 35.75
CA ASP A 454 29.69 2.09 35.02
C ASP A 454 30.67 0.93 35.23
N GLY A 455 30.72 0.40 36.46
CA GLY A 455 31.50 -0.78 36.82
C GLY A 455 31.05 -2.05 36.10
N GLN A 456 29.74 -2.30 36.03
CA GLN A 456 29.18 -3.41 35.25
C GLN A 456 29.45 -3.26 33.77
N ARG A 457 29.25 -2.05 33.20
CA ARG A 457 29.50 -1.76 31.78
C ARG A 457 30.97 -2.00 31.43
N THR A 458 31.89 -1.53 32.26
CA THR A 458 33.34 -1.73 32.05
C THR A 458 33.73 -3.18 32.12
N ARG A 459 33.24 -3.91 33.12
CA ARG A 459 33.49 -5.34 33.22
C ARG A 459 33.02 -6.08 31.98
N ILE A 460 31.76 -5.88 31.59
CA ILE A 460 31.18 -6.52 30.39
C ILE A 460 31.96 -6.14 29.13
N ALA A 461 32.32 -4.86 28.97
CA ALA A 461 33.11 -4.41 27.83
C ALA A 461 34.46 -5.12 27.78
N CYS A 462 35.24 -5.09 28.88
CA CYS A 462 36.53 -5.77 28.95
C CYS A 462 36.41 -7.29 28.72
N ASP A 463 35.43 -7.93 29.36
CA ASP A 463 35.19 -9.38 29.24
C ASP A 463 34.88 -9.77 27.79
N ALA A 464 34.18 -8.92 27.04
CA ALA A 464 33.82 -9.17 25.66
C ALA A 464 34.92 -8.77 24.66
N THR A 465 35.64 -7.67 24.90
CA THR A 465 36.58 -7.10 23.91
C THR A 465 37.97 -7.69 24.01
N ILE A 466 38.47 -7.98 25.21
CA ILE A 466 39.84 -8.47 25.41
C ILE A 466 40.05 -9.82 24.72
N PRO A 467 39.20 -10.85 24.89
CA PRO A 467 39.40 -12.14 24.24
C PRO A 467 39.41 -12.04 22.71
N VAL A 468 38.53 -11.22 22.14
CA VAL A 468 38.46 -10.99 20.69
C VAL A 468 39.76 -10.36 20.19
N ALA A 469 40.24 -9.32 20.87
CA ALA A 469 41.42 -8.60 20.41
C ALA A 469 42.73 -9.40 20.55
N LEU A 470 42.74 -10.44 21.39
CA LEU A 470 43.86 -11.37 21.50
C LEU A 470 43.87 -12.46 20.44
N ARG A 471 42.80 -12.66 19.66
CA ARG A 471 42.74 -13.73 18.64
C ARG A 471 43.85 -13.61 17.59
N ASP A 472 44.20 -12.38 17.24
CA ASP A 472 45.20 -12.08 16.20
C ASP A 472 46.61 -11.85 16.79
N VAL A 473 46.77 -11.95 18.11
CA VAL A 473 48.06 -11.72 18.78
C VAL A 473 48.81 -13.05 18.87
N PRO A 474 50.06 -13.14 18.37
CA PRO A 474 50.89 -14.33 18.56
C PRO A 474 51.04 -14.66 20.05
N ALA A 475 50.96 -15.95 20.40
CA ALA A 475 50.98 -16.40 21.80
C ALA A 475 52.29 -16.07 22.54
N ASP A 476 53.34 -15.72 21.82
CA ASP A 476 54.66 -15.34 22.31
C ASP A 476 54.89 -13.81 22.34
N GLU A 477 53.91 -13.00 21.95
CA GLU A 477 53.97 -11.53 22.00
C GLU A 477 53.17 -10.97 23.20
N LEU A 478 53.49 -9.73 23.60
CA LEU A 478 52.76 -9.00 24.63
C LEU A 478 51.78 -8.04 23.95
N ALA A 479 50.51 -8.07 24.34
CA ALA A 479 49.50 -7.14 23.85
C ALA A 479 49.39 -5.92 24.78
N VAL A 480 49.40 -4.71 24.23
CA VAL A 480 49.28 -3.47 25.02
C VAL A 480 47.94 -2.78 24.76
N ILE A 481 47.22 -2.51 25.85
CA ILE A 481 45.92 -1.84 25.87
C ILE A 481 46.01 -0.65 26.83
N VAL A 482 45.51 0.52 26.41
CA VAL A 482 45.39 1.69 27.28
C VAL A 482 43.92 1.94 27.61
N LEU A 483 43.57 1.88 28.88
CA LEU A 483 42.24 2.21 29.40
C LEU A 483 42.28 3.63 29.99
N GLY A 484 41.43 4.52 29.48
CA GLY A 484 41.38 5.91 29.93
C GLY A 484 41.14 6.04 31.44
N GLN A 485 41.75 7.06 32.06
CA GLN A 485 41.68 7.28 33.52
C GLN A 485 40.25 7.24 34.06
N ARG A 486 39.29 7.88 33.37
CA ARG A 486 37.89 7.94 33.81
C ARG A 486 37.28 6.56 33.95
N VAL A 487 37.54 5.67 33.00
CA VAL A 487 36.96 4.33 33.00
C VAL A 487 37.45 3.53 34.20
N TYR A 488 38.72 3.64 34.57
CA TYR A 488 39.29 2.88 35.70
C TYR A 488 39.03 3.51 37.07
N GLN A 489 39.12 4.84 37.17
CA GLN A 489 38.97 5.54 38.45
C GLN A 489 37.56 5.37 39.04
N ASP A 490 36.55 5.24 38.19
CA ASP A 490 35.15 5.14 38.60
C ASP A 490 34.73 3.69 38.93
N LEU A 491 35.63 2.71 38.75
CA LEU A 491 35.42 1.33 39.19
C LEU A 491 35.54 1.19 40.70
N ASP A 492 34.64 0.40 41.28
CA ASP A 492 34.78 -0.08 42.67
C ASP A 492 35.92 -1.12 42.80
N PRO A 493 36.41 -1.38 44.03
CA PRO A 493 37.52 -2.32 44.25
C PRO A 493 37.27 -3.75 43.78
N THR A 494 36.02 -4.21 43.70
CA THR A 494 35.69 -5.56 43.21
C THR A 494 35.86 -5.63 41.70
N ASN A 495 35.37 -4.63 40.97
CA ASN A 495 35.53 -4.57 39.51
C ASN A 495 36.99 -4.32 39.10
N ARG A 496 37.77 -3.56 39.87
CA ARG A 496 39.23 -3.43 39.63
C ARG A 496 39.96 -4.75 39.79
N ARG A 497 39.65 -5.53 40.84
CA ARG A 497 40.22 -6.88 41.04
C ARG A 497 39.86 -7.82 39.90
N ALA A 498 38.59 -7.84 39.49
CA ALA A 498 38.15 -8.64 38.35
C ALA A 498 38.90 -8.27 37.06
N LEU A 499 39.16 -6.98 36.83
CA LEU A 499 39.95 -6.53 35.68
C LEU A 499 41.40 -7.02 35.74
N VAL A 500 42.04 -6.97 36.92
CA VAL A 500 43.38 -7.54 37.13
C VAL A 500 43.38 -9.03 36.83
N GLU A 501 42.42 -9.78 37.40
CA GLU A 501 42.26 -11.22 37.14
C GLU A 501 42.04 -11.52 35.65
N HIS A 502 41.34 -10.63 34.94
CA HIS A 502 41.05 -10.81 33.53
C HIS A 502 42.30 -10.66 32.65
N VAL A 503 43.26 -9.81 33.02
CA VAL A 503 44.49 -9.59 32.22
C VAL A 503 45.68 -10.42 32.70
N LYS A 504 45.69 -10.83 33.97
CA LYS A 504 46.78 -11.61 34.59
C LYS A 504 46.95 -12.95 33.89
N GLY A 505 48.19 -13.25 33.47
CA GLY A 505 48.55 -14.51 32.81
C GLY A 505 48.06 -14.64 31.36
N ARG A 506 47.47 -13.59 30.77
CA ARG A 506 47.00 -13.59 29.37
C ARG A 506 47.94 -12.88 28.40
N ARG A 507 49.16 -12.52 28.85
CA ARG A 507 50.12 -11.70 28.10
C ARG A 507 49.50 -10.39 27.60
N VAL A 508 48.63 -9.81 28.42
CA VAL A 508 47.99 -8.51 28.18
C VAL A 508 48.50 -7.52 29.19
N LEU A 509 49.09 -6.44 28.72
CA LEU A 509 49.48 -5.29 29.51
C LEU A 509 48.43 -4.19 29.37
N LEU A 510 47.68 -3.97 30.44
CA LEU A 510 46.68 -2.92 30.53
C LEU A 510 47.26 -1.72 31.28
N PHE A 511 47.23 -0.54 30.69
CA PHE A 511 47.59 0.71 31.38
C PHE A 511 46.35 1.49 31.76
N SER A 512 46.31 1.99 32.99
CA SER A 512 45.32 3.00 33.36
C SER A 512 45.86 3.95 34.44
N ALA A 513 44.99 4.76 35.02
CA ALA A 513 45.37 5.80 35.96
C ALA A 513 44.35 5.94 37.10
N LEU A 514 44.84 6.30 38.28
CA LEU A 514 44.04 6.53 39.49
C LEU A 514 44.52 7.81 40.20
N PRO A 515 43.62 8.75 40.56
CA PRO A 515 43.99 9.88 41.39
C PRO A 515 44.28 9.45 42.83
N THR A 516 45.44 9.83 43.35
CA THR A 516 45.85 9.57 44.74
C THR A 516 46.56 10.79 45.35
N ASP A 517 46.63 10.84 46.68
CA ASP A 517 47.39 11.87 47.40
C ASP A 517 48.87 11.51 47.40
N GLY A 518 49.57 11.85 46.32
CA GLY A 518 50.99 11.54 46.19
C GLY A 518 51.63 12.00 44.89
N PRO A 519 52.97 11.94 44.79
CA PRO A 519 53.67 12.14 43.53
C PRO A 519 53.28 11.05 42.54
N MET A 520 53.44 11.34 41.25
CA MET A 520 53.12 10.36 40.23
C MET A 520 54.05 9.15 40.30
N ARG A 521 53.47 7.95 40.26
CA ARG A 521 54.20 6.68 40.20
C ARG A 521 53.41 5.66 39.38
N ALA A 522 54.10 4.72 38.76
CA ALA A 522 53.46 3.56 38.15
C ALA A 522 53.48 2.40 39.15
N VAL A 523 52.37 1.67 39.21
CA VAL A 523 52.18 0.61 40.19
C VAL A 523 51.53 -0.59 39.51
N VAL A 524 52.04 -1.80 39.76
CA VAL A 524 51.44 -3.02 39.22
C VAL A 524 50.29 -3.42 40.16
N ALA A 525 49.07 -3.46 39.64
CA ALA A 525 47.91 -3.83 40.43
C ALA A 525 47.90 -5.35 40.68
N ASP A 526 47.60 -5.75 41.90
CA ASP A 526 47.51 -7.16 42.29
C ASP A 526 46.07 -7.58 42.66
N THR A 527 45.84 -8.89 42.58
CA THR A 527 44.56 -9.56 42.78
C THR A 527 44.03 -9.45 44.21
N GLU A 528 44.90 -9.35 45.23
CA GLU A 528 44.47 -9.34 46.64
C GLU A 528 43.83 -8.03 47.09
N THR A 529 44.32 -6.89 46.60
CA THR A 529 43.89 -5.56 47.09
C THR A 529 43.10 -4.76 46.06
N GLY A 530 43.23 -5.06 44.76
CA GLY A 530 42.72 -4.17 43.70
C GLY A 530 43.33 -2.77 43.73
N ALA A 531 44.36 -2.59 44.55
CA ALA A 531 45.16 -1.38 44.72
C ALA A 531 46.59 -1.72 44.27
N GLY A 532 47.35 -0.70 43.87
CA GLY A 532 48.68 -0.91 43.35
C GLY A 532 49.63 -1.50 44.41
N ILE A 533 50.36 -2.56 44.05
CA ILE A 533 51.57 -2.98 44.75
C ILE A 533 52.76 -2.30 44.06
N THR A 534 53.50 -1.46 44.79
CA THR A 534 54.76 -0.90 44.29
C THR A 534 55.67 -2.05 43.89
N ALA A 535 55.97 -2.12 42.59
CA ALA A 535 57.07 -2.93 42.07
C ALA A 535 58.40 -2.36 42.59
#